data_AF-A0A1H7FQ18-F1
#
_entry.id   AF-A0A1H7FQ18-F1
#
_cell.length_a   1.000
_cell.length_b   1.000
_cell.length_c   1.000
_cell.angle_alpha   90.00
_cell.angle_beta   90.00
_cell.angle_gamma   90.00
#
_symmetry.space_group_name_H-M   'P 1'
#
loop_
_entity.id
_entity.type
_entity.pdbx_description
1 polymer ?
#
loop_
_entity_poly.entity_id
_entity_poly.type
_entity_poly.pdbx_seq_one_letter_code
_entity_poly.pdbx_strand_id
1 'polypeptide(L)'
;MEVLNNNNFYHIYNRGNNKQNIFLEPDNYFYFLTLLKKHILPIAKIYSYCLLKNHFHLLIQIKENSENPSQKFSNFFNAYTKAFNKKYDRVGSLFQRPFRRIRIDNEDYLKSLIVYIHLNPESHNISEDFKKYSYSSYQTMFSSKVTNVERIEVVKLFNDIENFKFVHNQKKFINDERFNELALE
;
A
#
# COMPACT_ATOMS: atom_id res chain seq x y z
N MET A 1 -7.66 1.87 -18.58
CA MET A 1 -6.91 1.83 -17.30
C MET A 1 -5.54 2.41 -17.55
N GLU A 2 -5.00 3.17 -16.62
CA GLU A 2 -3.64 3.69 -16.76
C GLU A 2 -2.63 2.53 -16.86
N VAL A 3 -1.67 2.67 -17.76
CA VAL A 3 -0.59 1.68 -17.95
C VAL A 3 0.49 1.94 -16.90
N LEU A 4 0.98 0.88 -16.26
CA LEU A 4 2.10 1.00 -15.31
C LEU A 4 3.40 1.16 -16.09
N ASN A 5 3.88 2.39 -16.19
CA ASN A 5 5.11 2.76 -16.87
C ASN A 5 6.29 2.79 -15.91
N ASN A 6 7.48 2.43 -16.41
CA ASN A 6 8.75 2.47 -15.68
C ASN A 6 9.05 3.89 -15.16
N ASN A 7 9.84 3.97 -14.09
CA ASN A 7 10.31 5.20 -13.43
C ASN A 7 9.22 6.12 -12.87
N ASN A 8 7.96 5.68 -12.88
CA ASN A 8 6.82 6.44 -12.35
C ASN A 8 6.36 5.89 -11.01
N PHE A 9 5.83 6.79 -10.19
CA PHE A 9 5.20 6.50 -8.92
C PHE A 9 3.71 6.19 -9.11
N TYR A 10 3.20 5.22 -8.37
CA TYR A 10 1.80 4.86 -8.38
C TYR A 10 1.29 4.58 -6.97
N HIS A 11 0.09 5.08 -6.70
CA HIS A 11 -0.77 4.56 -5.65
C HIS A 11 -1.48 3.32 -6.19
N ILE A 12 -1.19 2.16 -5.64
CA ILE A 12 -1.89 0.91 -5.96
C ILE A 12 -2.77 0.53 -4.79
N TYR A 13 -4.05 0.32 -5.04
CA TYR A 13 -4.99 -0.07 -4.00
C TYR A 13 -6.06 -1.00 -4.56
N ASN A 14 -6.60 -1.82 -3.67
CA ASN A 14 -7.72 -2.68 -3.99
C ASN A 14 -8.42 -3.13 -2.71
N ARG A 15 -9.67 -3.54 -2.85
CA ARG A 15 -10.51 -4.05 -1.77
C ARG A 15 -11.13 -5.39 -2.10
N GLY A 16 -11.62 -6.05 -1.07
CA GLY A 16 -12.40 -7.27 -1.18
C GLY A 16 -13.63 -7.05 -2.05
N ASN A 17 -13.91 -8.02 -2.92
CA ASN A 17 -15.17 -8.06 -3.64
C ASN A 17 -16.34 -8.04 -2.63
N ASN A 18 -17.39 -7.27 -2.91
CA ASN A 18 -18.48 -7.00 -1.96
C ASN A 18 -18.03 -6.41 -0.60
N LYS A 19 -16.89 -5.69 -0.58
CA LYS A 19 -16.29 -5.12 0.65
C LYS A 19 -15.95 -6.17 1.72
N GLN A 20 -15.86 -7.45 1.34
CA GLN A 20 -15.53 -8.54 2.27
C GLN A 20 -14.11 -8.40 2.82
N ASN A 21 -13.87 -8.96 4.00
CA ASN A 21 -12.53 -9.01 4.56
C ASN A 21 -11.63 -9.91 3.71
N ILE A 22 -10.42 -9.40 3.42
CA ILE A 22 -9.35 -10.08 2.70
C ILE A 22 -8.20 -10.49 3.61
N PHE A 23 -8.18 -10.00 4.86
CA PHE A 23 -7.31 -10.47 5.92
C PHE A 23 -8.17 -10.81 7.15
N LEU A 24 -8.31 -12.09 7.44
CA LEU A 24 -9.13 -12.59 8.56
C LEU A 24 -8.29 -12.83 9.81
N GLU A 25 -7.00 -13.12 9.64
CA GLU A 25 -6.08 -13.45 10.73
C GLU A 25 -4.66 -12.95 10.42
N PRO A 26 -3.74 -12.88 11.42
CA PRO A 26 -2.38 -12.39 11.24
C PRO A 26 -1.61 -13.05 10.08
N ASP A 27 -1.73 -14.37 9.90
CA ASP A 27 -1.04 -15.13 8.83
C ASP A 27 -1.38 -14.62 7.43
N ASN A 28 -2.59 -14.07 7.24
CA ASN A 28 -3.01 -13.53 5.95
C ASN A 28 -2.19 -12.30 5.59
N TYR A 29 -1.96 -11.40 6.55
CA TYR A 29 -1.13 -10.21 6.37
C TYR A 29 0.31 -10.59 6.06
N PHE A 30 0.87 -11.53 6.83
CA PHE A 30 2.24 -12.01 6.60
C PHE A 30 2.40 -12.65 5.21
N TYR A 31 1.47 -13.53 4.82
CA TYR A 31 1.52 -14.19 3.53
C TYR A 31 1.35 -13.22 2.35
N PHE A 32 0.50 -12.21 2.49
CA PHE A 32 0.38 -11.14 1.51
C PHE A 32 1.69 -10.38 1.32
N LEU A 33 2.38 -10.02 2.40
CA LEU A 33 3.70 -9.37 2.34
C LEU A 33 4.78 -10.30 1.74
N THR A 34 4.72 -11.61 2.00
CA THR A 34 5.59 -12.60 1.35
C THR A 34 5.38 -12.64 -0.16
N LEU A 35 4.12 -12.64 -0.61
CA LEU A 35 3.80 -12.58 -2.03
C LEU A 35 4.16 -11.24 -2.66
N LEU A 36 4.02 -10.14 -1.93
CA LEU A 36 4.46 -8.81 -2.36
C LEU A 36 5.98 -8.80 -2.59
N LYS A 37 6.74 -9.37 -1.66
CA LYS A 37 8.20 -9.59 -1.81
C LYS A 37 8.52 -10.43 -3.04
N LYS A 38 7.79 -11.52 -3.28
CA LYS A 38 8.04 -12.44 -4.41
C LYS A 38 7.72 -11.82 -5.77
N HIS A 39 6.61 -11.10 -5.88
CA HIS A 39 6.07 -10.70 -7.18
C HIS A 39 6.34 -9.24 -7.53
N ILE A 40 6.37 -8.34 -6.54
CA ILE A 40 6.39 -6.89 -6.75
C ILE A 40 7.78 -6.29 -6.51
N LEU A 41 8.52 -6.70 -5.49
CA LEU A 41 9.88 -6.17 -5.29
C LEU A 41 10.85 -6.37 -6.47
N PRO A 42 10.74 -7.41 -7.30
CA PRO A 42 11.57 -7.51 -8.50
C PRO A 42 11.35 -6.36 -9.50
N ILE A 43 10.16 -5.77 -9.54
CA ILE A 43 9.76 -4.75 -10.53
C ILE A 43 9.48 -3.36 -9.93
N ALA A 44 9.43 -3.24 -8.62
CA ALA A 44 9.03 -2.00 -7.97
C ALA A 44 9.75 -1.78 -6.64
N LYS A 45 9.99 -0.51 -6.33
CA LYS A 45 10.37 -0.05 -5.00
C LYS A 45 9.10 0.27 -4.21
N ILE A 46 9.09 0.00 -2.90
CA ILE A 46 7.95 0.28 -2.02
C ILE A 46 8.31 1.46 -1.12
N TYR A 47 7.47 2.50 -1.11
CA TYR A 47 7.69 3.69 -0.27
C TYR A 47 6.76 3.71 0.95
N SER A 48 5.53 3.21 0.81
CA SER A 48 4.60 3.10 1.94
C SER A 48 3.56 2.02 1.66
N TYR A 49 3.03 1.40 2.72
CA TYR A 49 1.87 0.52 2.64
C TYR A 49 1.03 0.57 3.92
N CYS A 50 -0.25 0.23 3.75
CA CYS A 50 -1.14 -0.10 4.86
C CYS A 50 -2.12 -1.20 4.41
N LEU A 51 -2.22 -2.26 5.20
CA LEU A 51 -3.12 -3.38 4.97
C LEU A 51 -4.26 -3.31 6.00
N LEU A 52 -5.49 -3.12 5.55
CA LEU A 52 -6.69 -3.05 6.37
C LEU A 52 -7.57 -4.28 6.10
N LYS A 53 -8.45 -4.66 7.04
CA LYS A 53 -9.17 -5.95 6.98
C LYS A 53 -9.79 -6.28 5.61
N ASN A 54 -10.38 -5.30 4.95
CA ASN A 54 -11.05 -5.47 3.65
C ASN A 54 -10.35 -4.81 2.46
N HIS A 55 -9.23 -4.10 2.64
CA HIS A 55 -8.53 -3.42 1.55
C HIS A 55 -7.07 -3.13 1.87
N PHE A 56 -6.30 -2.65 0.90
CA PHE A 56 -4.93 -2.25 1.13
C PHE A 56 -4.54 -1.07 0.24
N HIS A 57 -3.52 -0.35 0.67
CA HIS A 57 -2.86 0.70 -0.11
C HIS A 57 -1.36 0.44 -0.17
N LEU A 58 -0.78 0.62 -1.36
CA LEU A 58 0.66 0.58 -1.62
C LEU A 58 1.05 1.86 -2.36
N LEU A 59 2.12 2.51 -1.93
CA LEU A 59 2.83 3.49 -2.72
C LEU A 59 4.11 2.86 -3.25
N ILE A 60 4.24 2.81 -4.57
CA ILE A 60 5.37 2.19 -5.24
C ILE A 60 5.96 3.09 -6.32
N GLN A 61 7.20 2.81 -6.70
CA GLN A 61 7.80 3.29 -7.94
C GLN A 61 8.15 2.07 -8.81
N ILE A 62 7.71 2.04 -10.06
CA ILE A 62 8.10 0.98 -10.99
C ILE A 62 9.57 1.19 -11.37
N LYS A 63 10.40 0.15 -11.22
CA LYS A 63 11.83 0.21 -11.54
C LYS A 63 12.05 0.34 -13.05
N GLU A 64 13.17 0.92 -13.42
CA GLU A 64 13.65 0.90 -14.81
C GLU A 64 13.72 -0.55 -15.34
N ASN A 65 13.45 -0.74 -16.64
CA ASN A 65 13.48 -2.03 -17.33
C ASN A 65 12.55 -3.11 -16.73
N SER A 66 11.51 -2.71 -15.99
CA SER A 66 10.52 -3.65 -15.47
C SER A 66 9.62 -4.18 -16.59
N GLU A 67 9.67 -5.49 -16.81
CA GLU A 67 8.82 -6.13 -17.81
C GLU A 67 7.43 -6.44 -17.25
N ASN A 68 6.41 -6.04 -18.02
CA ASN A 68 4.99 -6.35 -17.78
C ASN A 68 4.51 -6.13 -16.33
N PRO A 69 4.64 -4.91 -15.74
CA PRO A 69 4.27 -4.68 -14.34
C PRO A 69 2.83 -5.07 -14.01
N SER A 70 1.88 -4.76 -14.91
CA SER A 70 0.47 -5.16 -14.76
C SER A 70 0.28 -6.68 -14.62
N GLN A 71 1.07 -7.48 -15.34
CA GLN A 71 1.00 -8.94 -15.25
C GLN A 71 1.57 -9.45 -13.91
N LYS A 72 2.62 -8.82 -13.39
CA LYS A 72 3.16 -9.16 -12.06
C LYS A 72 2.16 -8.88 -10.95
N PHE A 73 1.44 -7.75 -11.01
CA PHE A 73 0.32 -7.46 -10.11
C PHE A 73 -0.82 -8.48 -10.26
N SER A 74 -1.19 -8.84 -11.50
CA SER A 74 -2.19 -9.89 -11.73
C SER A 74 -1.77 -11.22 -11.08
N ASN A 75 -0.51 -11.64 -11.28
CA ASN A 75 0.04 -12.86 -10.68
C ASN A 75 0.03 -12.80 -9.15
N PHE A 76 0.41 -11.65 -8.58
CA PHE A 76 0.36 -11.39 -7.13
C PHE A 76 -1.06 -11.57 -6.56
N PHE A 77 -2.05 -10.88 -7.12
CA PHE A 77 -3.44 -10.99 -6.64
C PHE A 77 -4.03 -12.38 -6.84
N ASN A 78 -3.71 -13.04 -7.95
CA ASN A 78 -4.16 -14.40 -8.22
C ASN A 78 -3.55 -15.41 -7.24
N ALA A 79 -2.26 -15.28 -6.92
CA ALA A 79 -1.59 -16.15 -5.96
C ALA A 79 -2.20 -16.02 -4.56
N TYR A 80 -2.46 -14.79 -4.12
CA TYR A 80 -3.11 -14.54 -2.82
C TYR A 80 -4.56 -15.06 -2.81
N THR A 81 -5.34 -14.76 -3.84
CA THR A 81 -6.73 -15.24 -3.98
C THR A 81 -6.82 -16.76 -3.91
N LYS A 82 -5.93 -17.47 -4.62
CA LYS A 82 -5.90 -18.95 -4.60
C LYS A 82 -5.62 -19.50 -3.20
N ALA A 83 -4.64 -18.92 -2.50
CA ALA A 83 -4.30 -19.35 -1.14
C ALA A 83 -5.43 -19.07 -0.15
N PHE A 84 -6.02 -17.88 -0.21
CA PHE A 84 -7.16 -17.48 0.62
C PHE A 84 -8.36 -18.41 0.38
N ASN A 85 -8.72 -18.63 -0.89
CA ASN A 85 -9.80 -19.52 -1.28
C ASN A 85 -9.58 -20.95 -0.77
N LYS A 86 -8.36 -21.48 -0.90
CA LYS A 86 -8.00 -22.80 -0.38
C LYS A 86 -8.10 -22.87 1.15
N LYS A 87 -7.66 -21.83 1.87
CA LYS A 87 -7.65 -21.82 3.34
C LYS A 87 -9.06 -21.74 3.93
N TYR A 88 -9.95 -20.99 3.29
CA TYR A 88 -11.29 -20.68 3.81
C TYR A 88 -12.43 -21.34 3.02
N ASP A 89 -12.13 -22.40 2.27
CA ASP A 89 -13.09 -23.15 1.45
C ASP A 89 -13.99 -22.24 0.59
N ARG A 90 -13.37 -21.26 -0.06
CA ARG A 90 -14.06 -20.23 -0.85
C ARG A 90 -13.77 -20.43 -2.33
N VAL A 91 -14.68 -19.97 -3.18
CA VAL A 91 -14.50 -19.90 -4.64
C VAL A 91 -14.69 -18.48 -5.17
N GLY A 92 -14.29 -18.26 -6.43
CA GLY A 92 -14.48 -16.99 -7.12
C GLY A 92 -13.44 -15.91 -6.78
N SER A 93 -13.72 -14.67 -7.22
CA SER A 93 -12.83 -13.52 -7.05
C SER A 93 -12.77 -13.06 -5.60
N LEU A 94 -11.57 -12.75 -5.11
CA LEU A 94 -11.39 -12.15 -3.77
C LEU A 94 -11.34 -10.63 -3.84
N PHE A 95 -10.60 -10.08 -4.80
CA PHE A 95 -10.45 -8.64 -5.01
C PHE A 95 -11.43 -8.09 -6.05
N GLN A 96 -11.74 -6.80 -5.94
CA GLN A 96 -12.40 -6.09 -7.02
C GLN A 96 -11.51 -6.06 -8.26
N ARG A 97 -12.15 -6.33 -9.41
CA ARG A 97 -11.51 -6.22 -10.71
C ARG A 97 -12.10 -5.05 -11.44
N PRO A 98 -11.28 -4.23 -12.07
CA PRO A 98 -9.81 -4.23 -12.08
C PRO A 98 -9.21 -3.63 -10.79
N PHE A 99 -7.94 -3.92 -10.45
CA PHE A 99 -7.26 -3.22 -9.36
C PHE A 99 -7.03 -1.75 -9.72
N ARG A 100 -7.15 -0.87 -8.73
CA ARG A 100 -7.04 0.56 -8.94
C ARG A 100 -5.59 1.03 -8.87
N ARG A 101 -5.31 2.06 -9.66
CA ARG A 101 -3.99 2.68 -9.73
C ARG A 101 -4.14 4.15 -10.09
N ILE A 102 -3.38 4.99 -9.42
CA ILE A 102 -3.30 6.43 -9.69
C ILE A 102 -1.82 6.77 -9.87
N ARG A 103 -1.42 7.28 -11.03
CA ARG A 103 -0.07 7.80 -11.23
C ARG A 103 0.13 9.06 -10.41
N ILE A 104 1.34 9.19 -9.86
CA ILE A 104 1.77 10.33 -9.07
C ILE A 104 2.76 11.12 -9.89
N ASP A 105 2.45 12.39 -10.09
CA ASP A 105 3.11 13.32 -10.99
C ASP A 105 3.82 14.47 -10.27
N ASN A 106 3.59 14.63 -8.97
CA ASN A 106 4.20 15.67 -8.17
C ASN A 106 4.60 15.18 -6.77
N GLU A 107 5.65 15.79 -6.23
CA GLU A 107 6.25 15.38 -4.96
C GLU A 107 5.37 15.72 -3.75
N ASP A 108 4.61 16.81 -3.81
CA ASP A 108 3.71 17.23 -2.73
C ASP A 108 2.56 16.23 -2.51
N TYR A 109 1.98 15.71 -3.60
CA TYR A 109 1.01 14.62 -3.57
C TYR A 109 1.67 13.32 -3.09
N LEU A 110 2.90 13.03 -3.52
CA LEU A 110 3.66 11.87 -3.05
C LEU A 110 3.79 11.88 -1.51
N LYS A 111 4.22 13.00 -0.93
CA LYS A 111 4.33 13.19 0.53
C LYS A 111 2.97 13.06 1.21
N SER A 112 1.96 13.73 0.68
CA SER A 112 0.59 13.67 1.22
C SER A 112 0.04 12.25 1.23
N LEU A 113 0.31 11.48 0.18
CA LEU A 113 -0.12 10.10 0.06
C LEU A 113 0.61 9.17 1.03
N ILE A 114 1.90 9.38 1.30
CA ILE A 114 2.62 8.63 2.35
C ILE A 114 1.92 8.82 3.70
N VAL A 115 1.59 10.06 4.04
CA VAL A 115 0.89 10.40 5.28
C VAL A 115 -0.51 9.77 5.29
N TYR A 116 -1.25 9.87 4.17
CA TYR A 116 -2.57 9.26 4.01
C TYR A 116 -2.53 7.77 4.29
N ILE A 117 -1.63 7.04 3.61
CA ILE A 117 -1.50 5.59 3.75
C ILE A 117 -1.19 5.21 5.20
N HIS A 118 -0.32 5.95 5.89
CA HIS A 118 -0.01 5.65 7.28
C HIS A 118 -1.15 5.97 8.26
N LEU A 119 -1.98 6.98 7.98
CA LEU A 119 -3.11 7.38 8.81
C LEU A 119 -4.39 6.54 8.59
N ASN A 120 -4.45 5.75 7.52
CA ASN A 120 -5.58 4.89 7.18
C ASN A 120 -6.18 4.07 8.35
N PRO A 121 -5.39 3.43 9.22
CA PRO A 121 -5.94 2.68 10.35
C PRO A 121 -6.80 3.53 11.29
N GLU A 122 -6.43 4.80 11.51
CA GLU A 122 -7.24 5.73 12.29
C GLU A 122 -8.43 6.25 11.48
N SER A 123 -8.21 6.66 10.23
CA SER A 123 -9.27 7.21 9.38
C SER A 123 -10.44 6.23 9.18
N HIS A 124 -10.17 4.92 9.19
CA HIS A 124 -11.17 3.86 9.08
C HIS A 124 -11.61 3.28 10.44
N ASN A 125 -11.25 3.89 11.57
CA ASN A 125 -11.59 3.43 12.93
C ASN A 125 -11.15 1.98 13.23
N ILE A 126 -10.03 1.55 12.64
CA ILE A 126 -9.44 0.21 12.84
C ILE A 126 -8.45 0.21 14.00
N SER A 127 -7.77 1.33 14.23
CA SER A 127 -6.87 1.57 15.37
C SER A 127 -7.07 2.98 15.89
N GLU A 128 -7.08 3.15 17.22
CA GLU A 128 -7.11 4.49 17.84
C GLU A 128 -5.81 5.27 17.66
N ASP A 129 -4.70 4.55 17.47
CA ASP A 129 -3.37 5.11 17.25
C ASP A 129 -2.74 4.44 16.01
N PHE A 130 -2.61 5.19 14.93
CA PHE A 130 -2.02 4.69 13.68
C PHE A 130 -0.57 4.24 13.89
N LYS A 131 0.13 4.82 14.88
CA LYS A 131 1.52 4.52 15.18
C LYS A 131 1.71 3.12 15.75
N LYS A 132 0.64 2.52 16.30
CA LYS A 132 0.65 1.17 16.88
C LYS A 132 0.19 0.09 15.92
N TYR A 133 -0.38 0.46 14.76
CA TYR A 133 -0.94 -0.50 13.83
C TYR A 133 0.15 -1.30 13.11
N SER A 134 0.20 -2.61 13.37
CA SER A 134 1.30 -3.48 12.93
C SER A 134 1.33 -3.78 11.42
N TYR A 135 0.22 -3.55 10.72
CA TYR A 135 0.09 -3.86 9.28
C TYR A 135 0.22 -2.61 8.40
N SER A 136 0.94 -1.60 8.89
CA SER A 136 1.33 -0.38 8.18
C SER A 136 2.86 -0.23 8.20
N SER A 137 3.40 0.41 7.17
CA SER A 137 4.84 0.71 7.11
C SER A 137 5.29 1.83 8.05
N TYR A 138 4.41 2.50 8.78
CA TYR A 138 4.80 3.65 9.62
C TYR A 138 5.93 3.31 10.60
N GLN A 139 5.77 2.22 11.38
CA GLN A 139 6.79 1.79 12.36
C GLN A 139 8.12 1.39 11.71
N THR A 140 8.08 0.99 10.43
CA THR A 140 9.29 0.62 9.68
C THR A 140 10.25 1.80 9.54
N MET A 141 9.74 3.04 9.56
CA MET A 141 10.55 4.25 9.43
C MET A 141 11.50 4.47 10.63
N PHE A 142 11.17 3.90 11.79
CA PHE A 142 11.93 4.05 13.04
C PHE A 142 12.69 2.79 13.45
N SER A 143 12.43 1.67 12.78
CA SER A 143 13.04 0.39 13.10
C SER A 143 14.48 0.30 12.55
N SER A 144 15.38 -0.36 13.28
CA SER A 144 16.71 -0.74 12.79
C SER A 144 16.73 -2.04 11.99
N LYS A 145 15.63 -2.81 11.99
CA LYS A 145 15.53 -4.10 11.28
C LYS A 145 15.60 -3.89 9.77
N VAL A 146 16.10 -4.89 9.03
CA VAL A 146 16.06 -4.90 7.55
C VAL A 146 14.61 -4.78 7.07
N THR A 147 14.39 -4.01 6.01
CA THR A 147 13.06 -3.80 5.43
C THR A 147 13.13 -3.72 3.91
N ASN A 148 12.00 -3.97 3.26
CA ASN A 148 11.81 -3.82 1.82
C ASN A 148 11.22 -2.44 1.42
N VAL A 149 11.02 -1.57 2.42
CA VAL A 149 10.54 -0.20 2.20
C VAL A 149 11.74 0.72 2.03
N GLU A 150 11.67 1.65 1.07
CA GLU A 150 12.68 2.66 0.78
C GLU A 150 12.75 3.75 1.87
N ARG A 151 12.96 3.34 3.13
CA ARG A 151 12.83 4.22 4.30
C ARG A 151 13.75 5.43 4.24
N ILE A 152 14.95 5.27 3.67
CA ILE A 152 15.93 6.35 3.54
C ILE A 152 15.42 7.41 2.57
N GLU A 153 14.90 6.98 1.41
CA GLU A 153 14.32 7.88 0.42
C GLU A 153 13.05 8.55 0.98
N VAL A 154 12.18 7.79 1.64
CA VAL A 154 10.98 8.31 2.29
C VAL A 154 11.33 9.38 3.32
N VAL A 155 12.23 9.10 4.26
CA VAL A 155 12.62 10.08 5.29
C VAL A 155 13.23 11.33 4.65
N LYS A 156 14.05 11.16 3.60
CA LYS A 156 14.64 12.28 2.86
C LYS A 156 13.59 13.17 2.20
N LEU A 157 12.45 12.64 1.72
CA LEU A 157 11.34 13.46 1.21
C LEU A 157 10.81 14.43 2.27
N PHE A 158 10.88 14.05 3.55
CA PHE A 158 10.46 14.90 4.66
C PHE A 158 11.64 15.64 5.31
N ASN A 159 12.80 15.73 4.64
CA ASN A 159 14.08 16.25 5.13
C ASN A 159 14.73 15.36 6.19
N ASP A 160 14.01 15.04 7.26
CA ASP A 160 14.49 14.19 8.34
C ASP A 160 13.36 13.43 9.05
N ILE A 161 13.73 12.56 9.98
CA ILE A 161 12.79 11.70 10.70
C ILE A 161 11.89 12.47 11.68
N GLU A 162 12.34 13.62 12.18
CA GLU A 162 11.56 14.43 13.12
C GLU A 162 10.48 15.20 12.38
N ASN A 163 10.79 15.78 11.23
CA ASN A 163 9.80 16.42 10.36
C ASN A 163 8.84 15.39 9.75
N PHE A 164 9.31 14.17 9.41
CA PHE A 164 8.42 13.06 9.07
C PHE A 164 7.37 12.82 10.17
N LYS A 165 7.78 12.70 11.44
CA LYS A 165 6.85 12.54 12.58
C LYS A 165 5.93 13.74 12.72
N PHE A 166 6.47 14.95 12.63
CA PHE A 166 5.73 16.21 12.78
C PHE A 166 4.59 16.28 11.77
N VAL A 167 4.88 16.09 10.48
CA VAL A 167 3.86 16.13 9.41
C VAL A 167 2.79 15.06 9.61
N HIS A 168 3.15 13.84 10.02
CA HIS A 168 2.16 12.80 10.32
C HIS A 168 1.25 13.16 11.51
N ASN A 169 1.80 13.80 12.55
CA ASN A 169 1.03 14.22 13.72
C ASN A 169 0.08 15.39 13.44
N GLN A 170 0.37 16.21 12.42
CA GLN A 170 -0.57 17.27 12.01
C GLN A 170 -1.87 16.69 11.45
N LYS A 171 -1.86 15.44 10.96
CA LYS A 171 -3.01 14.78 10.32
C LYS A 171 -3.65 15.62 9.20
N LYS A 172 -2.84 16.44 8.52
CA LYS A 172 -3.26 17.31 7.43
C LYS A 172 -2.75 16.74 6.11
N PHE A 173 -3.63 16.68 5.13
CA PHE A 173 -3.29 16.37 3.74
C PHE A 173 -3.40 17.64 2.92
N ILE A 174 -2.66 17.68 1.82
CA ILE A 174 -2.91 18.69 0.78
C ILE A 174 -4.32 18.44 0.25
N ASN A 175 -5.08 19.52 0.07
CA ASN A 175 -6.41 19.47 -0.52
C ASN A 175 -6.30 19.14 -2.01
N ASP A 176 -6.25 17.85 -2.32
CA ASP A 176 -6.18 17.31 -3.66
C ASP A 176 -7.41 16.42 -3.90
N GLU A 177 -8.14 16.70 -4.98
CA GLU A 177 -9.42 16.03 -5.28
C GLU A 177 -9.28 14.50 -5.42
N ARG A 178 -8.08 14.00 -5.75
CA ARG A 178 -7.80 12.56 -5.82
C ARG A 178 -8.01 11.86 -4.47
N PHE A 179 -7.87 12.57 -3.34
CA PHE A 179 -8.18 12.03 -2.01
C PHE A 179 -9.68 11.86 -1.77
N ASN A 180 -10.55 12.58 -2.48
CA ASN A 180 -12.00 12.39 -2.37
C ASN A 180 -12.42 11.00 -2.86
N GLU A 181 -11.78 10.49 -3.92
CA GLU A 181 -12.01 9.12 -4.40
C GLU A 181 -11.56 8.07 -3.38
N LEU A 182 -10.49 8.36 -2.64
CA LEU A 182 -9.93 7.47 -1.63
C LEU A 182 -10.79 7.43 -0.34
N ALA A 183 -11.42 8.55 0.01
CA ALA A 183 -12.34 8.62 1.15
C ALA A 183 -13.64 7.80 0.96
N LEU A 184 -13.94 7.36 -0.26
CA LEU A 184 -15.13 6.57 -0.61
C LEU A 184 -14.88 5.05 -0.58
N GLU A 185 -13.67 4.61 -0.24
CA GLU A 185 -13.31 3.19 -0.17
C GLU A 185 -13.89 2.46 1.04
#